data_AF-A0AAP3A545-F1
#
_entry.id   AF-A0AAP3A545-F1
#
_cell.length_a   1.000
_cell.length_b   1.000
_cell.length_c   1.000
_cell.angle_alpha   90.00
_cell.angle_beta   90.00
_cell.angle_gamma   90.00
#
_symmetry.space_group_name_H-M   'P 1'
#
loop_
_entity.id
_entity.type
_entity.pdbx_description
1 polymer ?
#
loop_
_entity_poly.entity_id
_entity_poly.type
_entity_poly.pdbx_seq_one_letter_code
_entity_poly.pdbx_strand_id
1 'polypeptide(L)'
;RDLSTELPMSAEGIAEIVAAGGQAGIARDELMQFATDAVKMGVAFDTTAEESGQMMAQWRTAFNMTQDEVAGLADKINYLGNT
;
A
#
# COMPACT_ATOMS: atom_id res chain seq x y z
N ARG A 1 -7.82 13.57 11.57
CA ARG A 1 -7.78 13.94 10.15
C ARG A 1 -8.07 12.66 9.39
N ASP A 2 -9.10 12.65 8.56
CA ASP A 2 -9.55 11.42 7.90
C ASP A 2 -8.69 11.16 6.66
N LEU A 3 -8.20 9.94 6.52
CA LEU A 3 -7.34 9.53 5.42
C LEU A 3 -8.02 9.70 4.05
N SER A 4 -9.36 9.60 4.02
CA SER A 4 -10.20 9.88 2.84
C SER A 4 -10.19 11.34 2.39
N THR A 5 -9.73 12.27 3.24
CA THR A 5 -9.57 13.69 2.88
C THR A 5 -8.18 13.99 2.30
N GLU A 6 -7.19 13.12 2.54
CA GLU A 6 -5.80 13.33 2.15
C GLU A 6 -5.41 12.55 0.88
N LEU A 7 -6.22 11.57 0.50
CA LEU A 7 -6.00 10.68 -0.64
C LEU A 7 -7.29 10.59 -1.48
N PRO A 8 -7.23 10.53 -2.82
CA PRO A 8 -8.43 10.49 -3.68
C PRO A 8 -9.09 9.10 -3.64
N MET A 9 -9.61 8.69 -2.48
CA MET A 9 -10.20 7.36 -2.26
C MET A 9 -11.31 7.41 -1.21
N SER A 10 -12.35 6.60 -1.44
CA SER A 10 -13.47 6.51 -0.51
C SER A 10 -13.04 5.90 0.83
N ALA A 11 -13.78 6.21 1.90
CA ALA A 11 -13.56 5.57 3.20
C ALA A 11 -13.71 4.04 3.15
N GLU A 12 -14.56 3.54 2.24
CA GLU A 12 -14.76 2.11 1.98
C GLU A 12 -13.50 1.46 1.37
N GLY A 13 -12.90 2.07 0.35
CA GLY A 13 -11.66 1.55 -0.25
C GLY A 13 -10.48 1.55 0.73
N ILE A 14 -10.41 2.55 1.62
CA ILE A 14 -9.41 2.57 2.69
C ILE A 14 -9.65 1.40 3.67
N ALA A 15 -10.90 1.13 4.04
CA ALA A 15 -11.24 0.03 4.94
C ALA A 15 -10.88 -1.34 4.35
N GLU A 16 -11.09 -1.54 3.04
CA GLU A 16 -10.70 -2.76 2.32
C GLU A 16 -9.19 -2.98 2.35
N ILE A 17 -8.39 -1.94 2.09
CA ILE A 17 -6.93 -2.03 2.14
C ILE A 17 -6.44 -2.31 3.56
N VAL A 18 -7.00 -1.64 4.56
CA VAL A 18 -6.70 -1.90 5.98
C VAL A 18 -7.03 -3.34 6.34
N ALA A 19 -8.15 -3.89 5.87
CA ALA A 19 -8.52 -5.28 6.09
C ALA A 19 -7.52 -6.24 5.42
N ALA A 20 -7.11 -5.97 4.18
CA ALA A 20 -6.10 -6.76 3.47
C ALA A 20 -4.75 -6.73 4.21
N GLY A 21 -4.32 -5.57 4.71
CA GLY A 21 -3.12 -5.45 5.54
C GLY A 21 -3.21 -6.26 6.83
N GLY A 22 -4.37 -6.24 7.50
CA GLY A 22 -4.60 -7.04 8.70
C GLY A 22 -4.54 -8.55 8.43
N GLN A 23 -5.10 -9.01 7.29
CA GLN A 23 -5.02 -10.40 6.85
C GLN A 23 -3.59 -10.82 6.50
N ALA A 24 -2.77 -9.89 6.00
CA ALA A 24 -1.36 -10.10 5.71
C ALA A 24 -0.45 -10.09 6.96
N GLY A 25 -1.03 -9.93 8.16
CA GLY A 25 -0.28 -9.93 9.42
C GLY A 25 0.41 -8.60 9.75
N ILE A 26 0.02 -7.51 9.09
CA ILE A 26 0.54 -6.17 9.39
C ILE A 26 0.03 -5.72 10.76
N ALA A 27 0.92 -5.15 11.57
CA ALA A 27 0.57 -4.70 12.91
C ALA A 27 -0.48 -3.58 12.85
N ARG A 28 -1.40 -3.56 13.82
CA ARG A 28 -2.57 -2.65 13.82
C ARG A 28 -2.17 -1.18 13.71
N ASP A 29 -1.08 -0.81 14.36
CA ASP A 29 -0.47 0.53 14.36
C ASP A 29 0.21 0.89 13.02
N GLU A 30 0.55 -0.10 12.19
CA GLU A 30 1.10 0.09 10.84
C GLU A 30 0.02 0.17 9.75
N LEU A 31 -1.20 -0.28 10.01
CA LEU A 31 -2.25 -0.44 8.98
C LEU A 31 -2.61 0.88 8.27
N MET A 32 -2.59 2.01 8.99
CA MET A 32 -2.86 3.32 8.38
C MET A 32 -1.75 3.74 7.42
N GLN A 33 -0.49 3.47 7.78
CA GLN A 33 0.65 3.73 6.92
C GLN A 33 0.61 2.82 5.69
N PHE A 34 0.33 1.53 5.89
CA PHE A 34 0.15 0.58 4.80
C PHE A 34 -0.93 1.02 3.81
N ALA A 35 -2.10 1.44 4.31
CA ALA A 35 -3.17 1.92 3.46
C ALA A 35 -2.74 3.16 2.65
N THR A 36 -2.03 4.09 3.29
CA THR A 36 -1.48 5.29 2.65
C THR A 36 -0.51 4.94 1.52
N ASP A 37 0.39 3.99 1.76
CA ASP A 37 1.39 3.56 0.78
C ASP A 37 0.75 2.80 -0.38
N ALA A 38 -0.32 2.03 -0.13
CA ALA A 38 -1.09 1.36 -1.17
C ALA A 38 -1.72 2.36 -2.14
N VAL A 39 -2.23 3.47 -1.61
CA VAL A 39 -2.79 4.53 -2.46
C VAL A 39 -1.73 5.17 -3.33
N LYS A 40 -0.58 5.49 -2.74
CA LYS A 40 0.55 6.11 -3.47
C LYS A 40 1.06 5.18 -4.57
N MET A 41 1.19 3.89 -4.26
CA MET A 41 1.62 2.89 -5.24
C MET A 41 0.59 2.71 -6.36
N GLY A 42 -0.71 2.76 -6.04
CA GLY A 42 -1.79 2.74 -7.03
C GLY A 42 -1.64 3.86 -8.05
N VAL A 43 -1.40 5.09 -7.58
CA VAL A 43 -1.15 6.24 -8.47
C VAL A 43 0.16 6.06 -9.26
N ALA A 44 1.23 5.59 -8.63
CA ALA A 44 2.53 5.43 -9.26
C ALA A 44 2.52 4.38 -10.39
N PHE A 45 1.79 3.28 -10.20
CA PHE A 45 1.78 2.14 -11.12
C PHE A 45 0.56 2.10 -12.04
N ASP A 46 -0.30 3.12 -11.98
CA ASP A 46 -1.59 3.15 -12.68
C ASP A 46 -2.45 1.90 -12.36
N THR A 47 -2.52 1.54 -11.08
CA THR A 47 -3.31 0.41 -10.56
C THR A 47 -4.28 0.87 -9.47
N THR A 48 -5.23 0.00 -9.11
CA THR A 48 -6.08 0.29 -7.96
C THR A 48 -5.27 0.18 -6.66
N ALA A 49 -5.71 0.90 -5.64
CA ALA A 49 -5.07 0.81 -4.34
C ALA A 49 -5.30 -0.54 -3.65
N GLU A 50 -6.38 -1.25 -3.98
CA GLU A 50 -6.62 -2.62 -3.54
C GLU A 50 -5.56 -3.55 -4.12
N GLU A 51 -5.36 -3.54 -5.45
CA GLU A 51 -4.32 -4.34 -6.11
C GLU A 51 -2.93 -3.99 -5.57
N SER A 52 -2.67 -2.71 -5.36
CA SER A 52 -1.44 -2.22 -4.75
C SER A 52 -1.25 -2.74 -3.31
N GLY A 53 -2.28 -2.68 -2.48
CA GLY A 53 -2.25 -3.26 -1.13
C GLY A 53 -1.94 -4.76 -1.16
N GLN A 54 -2.60 -5.50 -2.04
CA GLN A 54 -2.34 -6.94 -2.21
C GLN A 54 -0.90 -7.22 -2.66
N MET A 55 -0.37 -6.47 -3.63
CA MET A 55 1.03 -6.60 -4.07
C MET A 55 2.02 -6.33 -2.93
N MET A 56 1.83 -5.24 -2.19
CA MET A 56 2.68 -4.91 -1.04
C MET A 56 2.63 -5.98 0.05
N ALA A 57 1.45 -6.48 0.39
CA ALA A 57 1.27 -7.57 1.34
C ALA A 57 2.00 -8.86 0.90
N GLN A 58 1.90 -9.20 -0.39
CA GLN A 58 2.62 -10.32 -0.98
C GLN A 58 4.13 -10.13 -0.90
N TRP A 59 4.65 -8.93 -1.19
CA TRP A 59 6.09 -8.65 -1.08
C TRP A 59 6.60 -8.74 0.36
N ARG A 60 5.87 -8.15 1.33
CA ARG A 60 6.21 -8.28 2.76
C ARG A 60 6.32 -9.74 3.17
N THR A 61 5.34 -10.55 2.78
CA THR A 61 5.28 -11.97 3.15
C THR A 61 6.34 -12.81 2.42
N ALA A 62 6.43 -12.69 1.10
CA ALA A 62 7.28 -13.53 0.26
C ALA A 62 8.77 -13.20 0.42
N PHE A 63 9.10 -11.93 0.61
CA PHE A 63 10.48 -11.46 0.73
C PHE A 63 10.88 -11.13 2.18
N ASN A 64 9.98 -11.37 3.14
CA ASN A 64 10.18 -11.05 4.56
C ASN A 64 10.61 -9.58 4.76
N MET A 65 9.93 -8.68 4.06
CA MET A 65 10.20 -7.25 4.06
C MET A 65 9.37 -6.49 5.10
N THR A 66 9.97 -5.45 5.65
CA THR A 66 9.31 -4.38 6.41
C THR A 66 8.51 -3.46 5.48
N GLN A 67 7.68 -2.59 6.07
CA GLN A 67 6.91 -1.59 5.32
C GLN A 67 7.84 -0.64 4.54
N ASP A 68 8.92 -0.17 5.17
CA ASP A 68 9.89 0.74 4.55
C ASP A 68 10.61 0.09 3.36
N GLU A 69 10.93 -1.20 3.46
CA GLU A 69 11.57 -1.95 2.38
C GLU A 69 10.63 -2.14 1.18
N VAL A 70 9.34 -2.36 1.43
CA VAL A 70 8.31 -2.44 0.38
C VAL A 70 8.09 -1.10 -0.30
N ALA A 71 8.00 0.00 0.46
CA ALA A 71 7.90 1.34 -0.11
C ALA A 71 9.13 1.67 -0.98
N GLY A 72 10.33 1.36 -0.49
CA GLY A 72 11.56 1.56 -1.25
C GLY A 72 11.66 0.68 -2.50
N LEU A 73 11.08 -0.54 -2.49
CA LEU A 73 10.97 -1.37 -3.69
C LEU A 73 10.01 -0.73 -4.70
N ALA A 74 8.85 -0.26 -4.25
CA ALA A 74 7.87 0.40 -5.11
C ALA A 74 8.47 1.66 -5.79
N ASP A 75 9.19 2.48 -5.04
CA ASP A 75 9.90 3.65 -5.57
C ASP A 75 10.90 3.29 -6.67
N LYS A 76 11.67 2.21 -6.49
CA LYS A 76 12.64 1.74 -7.49
C LYS A 76 11.96 1.22 -8.75
N ILE A 77 10.85 0.48 -8.61
CA ILE A 77 10.06 0.01 -9.75
C ILE A 77 9.47 1.22 -10.50
N ASN A 78 8.90 2.20 -9.79
CA ASN A 78 8.35 3.42 -10.38
C ASN A 78 9.43 4.21 -11.15
N TYR A 79 10.62 4.35 -10.56
CA TYR A 79 11.75 5.04 -11.19
C TYR A 79 12.15 4.36 -12.50
N LEU A 80 12.26 3.03 -12.52
CA LEU A 80 12.61 2.28 -13.73
C LEU A 80 11.52 2.34 -14.81
N GLY A 81 10.24 2.30 -14.43
CA GLY A 81 9.11 2.36 -15.36
C GLY A 81 8.90 3.73 -16.01
N ASN A 82 9.42 4.80 -15.41
CA ASN A 82 9.37 6.17 -15.93
C ASN A 82 10.68 6.61 -16.63
N THR A 83 11.49 5.64 -17.08
CA THR A 83 12.66 5.86 -17.98
C THR A 83 12.35 5.37 -19.38
#